data_AF-A0A7C5F8K7-F1
#
_entry.id   AF-A0A7C5F8K7-F1
#
_cell.length_a   1.000
_cell.length_b   1.000
_cell.length_c   1.000
_cell.angle_alpha   90.00
_cell.angle_beta   90.00
_cell.angle_gamma   90.00
#
_symmetry.space_group_name_H-M   'P 1'
#
loop_
_entity.id
_entity.type
_entity.pdbx_description
1 polymer ?
#
loop_
_entity_poly.entity_id
_entity_poly.type
_entity_poly.pdbx_seq_one_letter_code
_entity_poly.pdbx_strand_id
1 'polypeptide(L)'
;MMRNKLRRVLSNQSRKGIASSIAITFTILILMLALTIFTSVWVPYLAKEAESNHFIGVQNDFGMLKASIDNHILKQSNLTLFTPISMGSRGIPIFAPSPSSELSIYPADLLCNLTIGETGYGSATVSFGGGGLRYYVNNQYYASGSVIYENGAVIISQGSGAYMKYKPKFVIENVSSEGSDEYNYSLELSLITIYGDTVTKSSAEKNVLGVITKIVSSREQVYTLQRLTLGGDANYVNLTIVTKYTDAWLGFFKDTLSESNLPDDEYSIYVIDGESISFRLNHTVRLAFRQSIILATME
;
A
#
# COMPACT_ATOMS: atom_id res chain seq x y z
N MET A 1 51.10 59.21 45.26
CA MET A 1 50.43 57.96 45.71
C MET A 1 49.09 57.68 44.97
N MET A 2 48.28 58.70 44.67
CA MET A 2 46.93 58.56 44.06
C MET A 2 46.91 58.04 42.59
N ARG A 3 47.92 58.39 41.78
CA ARG A 3 48.07 57.96 40.37
C ARG A 3 48.24 56.43 40.20
N ASN A 4 48.94 55.78 41.13
CA ASN A 4 49.15 54.32 41.08
C ASN A 4 47.90 53.54 41.49
N LYS A 5 47.05 54.10 42.36
CA LYS A 5 45.73 53.53 42.70
C LYS A 5 44.79 53.58 41.51
N LEU A 6 44.69 54.72 40.80
CA LEU A 6 43.86 54.85 39.59
C LEU A 6 44.28 53.91 38.46
N ARG A 7 45.60 53.78 38.19
CA ARG A 7 46.10 52.82 37.19
C ARG A 7 45.75 51.36 37.52
N ARG A 8 45.78 51.01 38.81
CA ARG A 8 45.42 49.65 39.29
C ARG A 8 43.93 49.37 39.18
N VAL A 9 43.08 50.37 39.43
CA VAL A 9 41.62 50.27 39.28
C VAL A 9 41.22 50.17 37.80
N LEU A 10 41.80 51.00 36.92
CA LEU A 10 41.57 50.96 35.48
C LEU A 10 42.08 49.64 34.85
N SER A 11 43.24 49.15 35.28
CA SER A 11 43.78 47.84 34.89
C SER A 11 42.86 46.69 35.30
N ASN A 12 42.32 46.73 36.52
CA ASN A 12 41.37 45.73 37.00
C ASN A 12 40.00 45.80 36.29
N GLN A 13 39.53 46.99 35.89
CA GLN A 13 38.34 47.13 35.05
C GLN A 13 38.57 46.60 33.63
N SER A 14 39.72 46.88 33.03
CA SER A 14 40.10 46.32 31.71
C SER A 14 40.19 44.79 31.76
N ARG A 15 40.82 44.20 32.79
CA ARG A 15 40.86 42.75 32.98
C ARG A 15 39.48 42.13 33.20
N LYS A 16 38.58 42.80 33.93
CA LYS A 16 37.18 42.37 34.10
C LYS A 16 36.39 42.43 32.78
N GLY A 17 36.60 43.47 31.97
CA GLY A 17 35.99 43.58 30.64
C GLY A 17 36.47 42.48 29.67
N ILE A 18 37.78 42.21 29.66
CA ILE A 18 38.38 41.12 28.88
C ILE A 18 37.85 39.75 29.35
N ALA A 19 37.80 39.52 30.66
CA ALA A 19 37.26 38.27 31.22
C ALA A 19 35.77 38.07 30.90
N SER A 20 34.97 39.14 30.91
CA SER A 20 33.56 39.09 30.52
C SER A 20 33.37 38.73 29.05
N SER A 21 34.17 39.33 28.16
CA SER A 21 34.14 39.00 26.72
C SER A 21 34.53 37.53 26.46
N ILE A 22 35.56 37.03 27.16
CA ILE A 22 35.97 35.62 27.09
C ILE A 22 34.85 34.71 27.61
N ALA A 23 34.19 35.05 28.73
CA ALA A 23 33.09 34.26 29.25
C ALA A 23 31.89 34.20 28.28
N ILE A 24 31.54 35.32 27.66
CA ILE A 24 30.44 35.38 26.67
C ILE A 24 30.78 34.53 25.44
N THR A 25 32.00 34.65 24.91
CA THR A 25 32.42 33.86 23.74
C THR A 25 32.42 32.36 24.03
N PHE A 26 32.94 31.93 25.19
CA PHE A 26 32.84 30.53 25.61
C PHE A 26 31.39 30.07 25.79
N THR A 27 30.52 30.90 26.35
CA THR A 27 29.10 30.55 26.54
C THR A 27 28.39 30.37 25.21
N ILE A 28 28.62 31.26 24.25
CA ILE A 28 28.07 31.15 22.90
C ILE A 28 28.62 29.91 22.20
N LEU A 29 29.91 29.61 22.35
CA LEU A 29 30.54 28.43 21.76
C LEU A 29 29.91 27.14 22.30
N ILE A 30 29.71 27.05 23.61
CA ILE A 30 29.05 25.90 24.26
C ILE A 30 27.59 25.77 23.78
N LEU A 31 26.87 26.89 23.71
CA LEU A 31 25.50 26.90 23.20
C LEU A 31 25.43 26.46 21.74
N MET A 32 26.36 26.91 20.90
CA MET A 32 26.48 26.50 19.50
C MET A 32 26.76 25.00 19.40
N LEU A 33 27.70 24.47 20.18
CA LEU A 33 27.98 23.03 20.20
C LEU A 33 26.76 22.21 20.61
N ALA A 34 26.03 22.66 21.65
CA ALA A 34 24.80 22.01 22.09
C ALA A 34 23.71 22.05 21.00
N LEU A 35 23.54 23.19 20.32
CA LEU A 35 22.61 23.34 19.20
C LEU A 35 23.00 22.44 18.02
N THR A 36 24.30 22.35 17.68
CA THR A 36 24.78 21.46 16.63
C THR A 36 24.50 20.00 16.93
N ILE A 37 24.72 19.55 18.17
CA ILE A 37 24.41 18.17 18.57
C ILE A 37 22.89 17.93 18.49
N PHE A 38 22.09 18.89 18.97
CA PHE A 38 20.64 18.80 18.94
C PHE A 38 20.09 18.71 17.50
N THR A 39 20.53 19.60 16.61
CA THR A 39 20.04 19.62 15.22
C THR A 39 20.60 18.47 14.38
N SER A 40 21.80 17.96 14.67
CA SER A 40 22.41 16.89 13.89
C SER A 40 22.00 15.48 14.34
N VAL A 41 21.61 15.28 15.60
CA VAL A 41 21.35 13.94 16.15
C VAL A 41 19.89 13.78 16.55
N TRP A 42 19.37 14.70 17.35
CA TRP A 42 18.02 14.56 17.92
C TRP A 42 16.93 14.88 16.92
N VAL A 43 17.09 15.94 16.13
CA VAL A 43 16.09 16.34 15.11
C VAL A 43 15.86 15.22 14.08
N PRO A 44 16.88 14.64 13.42
CA PRO A 44 16.67 13.57 12.45
C PRO A 44 16.04 12.33 13.06
N TYR A 45 16.41 11.98 14.30
CA TYR A 45 15.84 10.83 15.00
C TYR A 45 14.34 11.01 15.24
N LEU A 46 13.94 12.14 15.80
CA LEU A 46 12.54 12.47 16.07
C LEU A 46 11.73 12.59 14.77
N ALA A 47 12.33 13.17 13.72
CA ALA A 47 11.68 13.30 12.42
C ALA A 47 11.43 11.93 11.78
N LYS A 48 12.43 11.04 11.81
CA LYS A 48 12.30 9.66 11.32
C LYS A 48 11.18 8.89 12.05
N GLU A 49 11.10 9.02 13.36
CA GLU A 49 10.05 8.38 14.16
C GLU A 49 8.66 8.92 13.78
N ALA A 50 8.52 10.24 13.63
CA ALA A 50 7.26 10.87 13.21
C ALA A 50 6.83 10.44 11.80
N GLU A 51 7.75 10.39 10.84
CA GLU A 51 7.49 9.94 9.47
C GLU A 51 7.13 8.45 9.39
N SER A 52 7.82 7.60 10.15
CA SER A 52 7.52 6.16 10.23
C SER A 52 6.15 5.89 10.85
N ASN A 53 5.85 6.54 11.98
CA ASN A 53 4.56 6.41 12.65
C ASN A 53 3.40 6.92 11.79
N HIS A 54 3.60 8.01 11.06
CA HIS A 54 2.62 8.52 10.10
C HIS A 54 2.38 7.51 8.97
N PHE A 55 3.44 6.97 8.36
CA PHE A 55 3.31 5.98 7.30
C PHE A 55 2.55 4.72 7.76
N ILE A 56 2.83 4.23 8.98
CA ILE A 56 2.07 3.12 9.58
C ILE A 56 0.60 3.51 9.82
N GLY A 57 0.34 4.74 10.25
CA GLY A 57 -1.02 5.29 10.37
C GLY A 57 -1.79 5.19 9.06
N VAL A 58 -1.18 5.62 7.95
CA VAL A 58 -1.81 5.56 6.62
C VAL A 58 -2.06 4.12 6.17
N GLN A 59 -1.16 3.18 6.49
CA GLN A 59 -1.42 1.76 6.21
C GLN A 59 -2.68 1.25 6.91
N ASN A 60 -2.90 1.69 8.15
CA ASN A 60 -4.10 1.33 8.91
C ASN A 60 -5.35 2.03 8.32
N ASP A 61 -5.24 3.28 7.89
CA ASP A 61 -6.32 4.01 7.20
C ASP A 61 -6.77 3.24 5.94
N PHE A 62 -5.83 2.70 5.16
CA PHE A 62 -6.13 1.83 4.01
C PHE A 62 -6.71 0.46 4.41
N GLY A 63 -6.28 -0.10 5.54
CA GLY A 63 -6.90 -1.29 6.13
C GLY A 63 -8.37 -1.05 6.50
N MET A 64 -8.67 0.12 7.07
CA MET A 64 -10.05 0.55 7.36
C MET A 64 -10.86 0.78 6.10
N LEU A 65 -10.26 1.40 5.06
CA LEU A 65 -10.90 1.55 3.75
C LEU A 65 -11.31 0.19 3.18
N LYS A 66 -10.37 -0.76 3.14
CA LYS A 66 -10.63 -2.13 2.68
C LYS A 66 -11.74 -2.80 3.49
N ALA A 67 -11.65 -2.77 4.82
CA ALA A 67 -12.65 -3.39 5.68
C ALA A 67 -14.05 -2.78 5.46
N SER A 68 -14.11 -1.46 5.23
CA SER A 68 -15.36 -0.76 4.94
C SER A 68 -15.93 -1.17 3.58
N ILE A 69 -15.09 -1.27 2.55
CA ILE A 69 -15.48 -1.77 1.22
C ILE A 69 -15.97 -3.22 1.30
N ASP A 70 -15.23 -4.12 1.95
CA ASP A 70 -15.60 -5.53 2.08
C ASP A 70 -16.95 -5.69 2.79
N ASN A 71 -17.17 -4.94 3.88
CA ASN A 71 -18.45 -4.91 4.58
C ASN A 71 -19.60 -4.40 3.70
N HIS A 72 -19.34 -3.41 2.85
CA HIS A 72 -20.33 -2.91 1.91
C HIS A 72 -20.68 -3.95 0.85
N ILE A 73 -19.68 -4.65 0.32
CA ILE A 73 -19.86 -5.72 -0.66
C ILE A 73 -20.73 -6.85 -0.07
N LEU A 74 -20.47 -7.23 1.18
CA LEU A 74 -21.25 -8.26 1.88
C LEU A 74 -22.70 -7.84 2.15
N LYS A 75 -22.95 -6.58 2.51
CA LYS A 75 -24.29 -6.08 2.85
C LYS A 75 -25.12 -5.67 1.63
N GLN A 76 -24.50 -5.54 0.45
CA GLN A 76 -25.12 -5.03 -0.78
C GLN A 76 -25.92 -3.73 -0.57
N SER A 77 -25.46 -2.89 0.36
CA SER A 77 -26.16 -1.65 0.70
C SER A 77 -25.72 -0.51 -0.21
N ASN A 78 -26.66 0.30 -0.70
CA ASN A 78 -26.39 1.51 -1.50
C ASN A 78 -25.80 2.69 -0.69
N LEU A 79 -25.15 2.40 0.43
CA LEU A 79 -24.59 3.39 1.35
C LEU A 79 -23.28 3.95 0.80
N THR A 80 -23.14 5.28 0.89
CA THR A 80 -21.88 6.00 0.70
C THR A 80 -21.06 5.94 1.98
N LEU A 81 -19.80 5.56 1.85
CA LEU A 81 -18.83 5.59 2.94
C LEU A 81 -17.88 6.75 2.78
N PHE A 82 -17.45 7.27 3.92
CA PHE A 82 -16.35 8.22 4.02
C PHE A 82 -15.24 7.55 4.81
N THR A 83 -14.05 7.42 4.21
CA THR A 83 -12.85 6.96 4.91
C THR A 83 -11.84 8.11 4.98
N PRO A 84 -11.51 8.60 6.18
CA PRO A 84 -10.46 9.59 6.32
C PRO A 84 -9.09 8.96 6.04
N ILE A 85 -8.25 9.63 5.26
CA ILE A 85 -6.86 9.27 5.01
C ILE A 85 -5.97 10.43 5.46
N SER A 86 -5.02 10.11 6.33
CA SER A 86 -4.07 11.07 6.87
C SER A 86 -3.01 11.44 5.82
N MET A 87 -2.92 12.71 5.42
CA MET A 87 -2.00 13.13 4.35
C MET A 87 -0.61 13.53 4.86
N GLY A 88 -0.53 14.35 5.90
CA GLY A 88 0.76 14.85 6.41
C GLY A 88 1.14 14.31 7.78
N SER A 89 2.42 14.02 7.99
CA SER A 89 2.95 13.75 9.33
C SER A 89 3.04 15.04 10.14
N ARG A 90 3.11 14.93 11.47
CA ARG A 90 3.39 16.08 12.33
C ARG A 90 4.91 16.36 12.26
N GLY A 91 5.30 17.34 11.45
CA GLY A 91 6.69 17.81 11.39
C GLY A 91 7.15 18.41 12.72
N ILE A 92 8.46 18.59 12.89
CA ILE A 92 9.04 19.28 14.04
C ILE A 92 9.20 20.76 13.63
N PRO A 93 8.40 21.68 14.19
CA PRO A 93 8.43 23.09 13.79
C PRO A 93 9.86 23.64 13.79
N ILE A 94 10.21 24.45 12.78
CA ILE A 94 11.51 25.11 12.58
C ILE A 94 12.66 24.17 12.16
N PHE A 95 12.62 22.88 12.50
CA PHE A 95 13.76 21.97 12.30
C PHE A 95 13.55 20.89 11.23
N ALA A 96 12.33 20.42 11.04
CA ALA A 96 11.99 19.43 10.02
C ALA A 96 10.56 19.66 9.51
N PRO A 97 10.38 20.21 8.29
CA PRO A 97 9.05 20.36 7.72
C PRO A 97 8.41 18.99 7.47
N SER A 98 7.08 18.97 7.42
CA SER A 98 6.35 17.74 7.09
C SER A 98 6.66 17.25 5.67
N PRO A 99 6.78 15.93 5.45
CA PRO A 99 6.88 15.33 4.13
C PRO A 99 5.73 15.75 3.23
N SER A 100 6.02 15.91 1.93
CA SER A 100 4.97 16.05 0.92
C SER A 100 4.33 14.70 0.65
N SER A 101 3.01 14.70 0.56
CA SER A 101 2.21 13.50 0.31
C SER A 101 1.24 13.74 -0.85
N GLU A 102 0.83 12.65 -1.48
CA GLU A 102 -0.10 12.65 -2.61
C GLU A 102 -1.07 11.49 -2.44
N LEU A 103 -2.36 11.76 -2.62
CA LEU A 103 -3.39 10.73 -2.72
C LEU A 103 -4.02 10.82 -4.11
N SER A 104 -4.05 9.69 -4.80
CA SER A 104 -4.55 9.56 -6.18
C SER A 104 -5.60 8.46 -6.26
N ILE A 105 -6.70 8.71 -6.95
CA ILE A 105 -7.62 7.70 -7.49
C ILE A 105 -7.30 7.56 -8.97
N TYR A 106 -7.02 6.35 -9.43
CA TYR A 106 -6.85 6.00 -10.83
C TYR A 106 -7.89 4.94 -11.19
N PRO A 107 -9.05 5.36 -11.72
CA PRO A 107 -10.12 4.45 -12.10
C PRO A 107 -9.74 3.72 -13.40
N ALA A 108 -10.13 2.44 -13.50
CA ALA A 108 -10.14 1.63 -14.73
C ALA A 108 -8.88 1.55 -15.63
N ASP A 109 -7.73 2.15 -15.27
CA ASP A 109 -6.49 2.07 -16.04
C ASP A 109 -5.82 0.69 -15.97
N LEU A 110 -6.09 -0.06 -14.90
CA LEU A 110 -5.62 -1.43 -14.73
C LEU A 110 -6.70 -2.38 -15.23
N LEU A 111 -6.35 -3.41 -15.99
CA LEU A 111 -7.28 -4.42 -16.49
C LEU A 111 -7.10 -5.72 -15.74
N CYS A 112 -8.21 -6.44 -15.54
CA CYS A 112 -8.20 -7.79 -15.01
C CYS A 112 -8.96 -8.70 -15.97
N ASN A 113 -8.31 -9.73 -16.50
CA ASN A 113 -8.93 -10.70 -17.40
C ASN A 113 -9.08 -12.05 -16.67
N LEU A 114 -10.28 -12.60 -16.73
CA LEU A 114 -10.59 -13.94 -16.27
C LEU A 114 -10.93 -14.80 -17.47
N THR A 115 -10.06 -15.74 -17.78
CA THR A 115 -10.24 -16.71 -18.85
C THR A 115 -10.62 -18.05 -18.25
N ILE A 116 -11.72 -18.60 -18.71
CA ILE A 116 -12.18 -19.95 -18.39
C ILE A 116 -12.06 -20.75 -19.68
N GLY A 117 -11.35 -21.87 -19.65
CA GLY A 117 -11.15 -22.66 -20.86
C GLY A 117 -10.98 -24.13 -20.58
N GLU A 118 -11.08 -24.87 -21.66
CA GLU A 118 -10.78 -26.30 -21.72
C GLU A 118 -9.64 -26.46 -22.73
N THR A 119 -8.59 -27.17 -22.34
CA THR A 119 -7.47 -27.39 -23.25
C THR A 119 -8.00 -28.18 -24.47
N GLY A 120 -7.64 -27.75 -25.68
CA GLY A 120 -8.11 -28.37 -26.93
C GLY A 120 -9.52 -27.98 -27.44
N TYR A 121 -10.38 -27.36 -26.63
CA TYR A 121 -11.79 -27.07 -27.02
C TYR A 121 -12.15 -25.58 -27.09
N GLY A 122 -11.36 -24.70 -26.46
CA GLY A 122 -11.51 -23.25 -26.55
C GLY A 122 -11.60 -22.57 -25.19
N SER A 123 -11.69 -21.24 -25.19
CA SER A 123 -11.71 -20.44 -23.96
C SER A 123 -12.63 -19.23 -24.09
N ALA A 124 -13.32 -18.89 -23.00
CA ALA A 124 -14.06 -17.65 -22.85
C ALA A 124 -13.29 -16.71 -21.91
N THR A 125 -13.10 -15.45 -22.33
CA THR A 125 -12.44 -14.43 -21.52
C THR A 125 -13.43 -13.33 -21.16
N VAL A 126 -13.49 -13.00 -19.88
CA VAL A 126 -14.22 -11.85 -19.36
C VAL A 126 -13.20 -10.82 -18.87
N SER A 127 -13.30 -9.61 -19.40
CA SER A 127 -12.46 -8.49 -19.00
C SER A 127 -13.20 -7.60 -18.02
N PHE A 128 -12.51 -7.22 -16.96
CA PHE A 128 -12.99 -6.33 -15.93
C PHE A 128 -12.10 -5.09 -15.86
N GLY A 129 -12.73 -3.94 -15.62
CA GLY A 129 -11.99 -2.76 -15.20
C GLY A 129 -11.36 -3.03 -13.84
N GLY A 130 -10.16 -2.53 -13.62
CA GLY A 130 -9.49 -2.50 -12.33
C GLY A 130 -9.52 -1.08 -11.79
N GLY A 131 -8.34 -0.54 -11.54
CA GLY A 131 -8.16 0.75 -10.91
C GLY A 131 -7.83 0.62 -9.42
N GLY A 132 -7.52 1.74 -8.81
CA GLY A 132 -7.00 1.73 -7.46
C GLY A 132 -6.90 3.10 -6.83
N LEU A 133 -6.49 3.10 -5.57
CA LEU A 133 -6.07 4.27 -4.83
C LEU A 133 -4.60 4.15 -4.50
N ARG A 134 -3.85 5.24 -4.63
CA ARG A 134 -2.44 5.30 -4.24
C ARG A 134 -2.24 6.50 -3.35
N TYR A 135 -1.77 6.24 -2.15
CA TYR A 135 -1.10 7.22 -1.33
C TYR A 135 0.40 7.12 -1.58
N TYR A 136 1.08 8.23 -1.85
CA TYR A 136 2.53 8.33 -1.95
C TYR A 136 3.02 9.38 -0.95
N VAL A 137 4.12 9.08 -0.26
CA VAL A 137 4.79 10.04 0.62
C VAL A 137 6.27 10.12 0.29
N ASN A 138 6.76 11.36 0.17
CA ASN A 138 8.17 11.64 0.00
C ASN A 138 8.80 12.06 1.34
N ASN A 139 9.25 11.06 2.10
CA ASN A 139 9.86 11.22 3.41
C ASN A 139 11.32 11.67 3.28
N GLN A 140 11.81 12.46 4.26
CA GLN A 140 13.18 12.96 4.26
C GLN A 140 14.10 12.11 5.14
N TYR A 141 13.58 11.57 6.25
CA TYR A 141 14.35 10.87 7.28
C TYR A 141 13.97 9.38 7.40
N TYR A 142 12.79 9.02 6.90
CA TYR A 142 12.29 7.65 6.73
C TYR A 142 12.21 7.31 5.24
N ALA A 143 12.06 6.03 4.90
CA ALA A 143 11.97 5.62 3.51
C ALA A 143 10.66 6.11 2.88
N SER A 144 10.77 6.78 1.73
CA SER A 144 9.63 7.12 0.87
C SER A 144 8.97 5.86 0.33
N GLY A 145 7.66 5.92 0.16
CA GLY A 145 6.89 4.75 -0.24
C GLY A 145 5.44 5.08 -0.56
N SER A 146 4.75 4.05 -1.03
CA SER A 146 3.35 4.12 -1.41
C SER A 146 2.52 3.08 -0.66
N VAL A 147 1.28 3.45 -0.35
CA VAL A 147 0.22 2.53 0.07
C VAL A 147 -0.80 2.49 -1.06
N ILE A 148 -1.08 1.31 -1.55
CA ILE A 148 -1.90 1.09 -2.73
C ILE A 148 -3.08 0.22 -2.37
N TYR A 149 -4.26 0.58 -2.85
CA TYR A 149 -5.44 -0.28 -2.86
C TYR A 149 -5.77 -0.64 -4.31
N GLU A 150 -5.76 -1.92 -4.67
CA GLU A 150 -6.12 -2.40 -6.00
C GLU A 150 -6.74 -3.80 -5.93
N ASN A 151 -7.79 -4.07 -6.70
CA ASN A 151 -8.48 -5.37 -6.75
C ASN A 151 -8.77 -6.02 -5.37
N GLY A 152 -9.06 -5.20 -4.35
CA GLY A 152 -9.32 -5.67 -2.99
C GLY A 152 -8.10 -6.02 -2.15
N ALA A 153 -6.89 -5.83 -2.68
CA ALA A 153 -5.63 -5.92 -1.98
C ALA A 153 -5.18 -4.53 -1.49
N VAL A 154 -4.44 -4.50 -0.37
CA VAL A 154 -3.65 -3.34 0.04
C VAL A 154 -2.18 -3.70 -0.05
N ILE A 155 -1.46 -3.01 -0.92
CA ILE A 155 -0.05 -3.22 -1.24
C ILE A 155 0.78 -2.10 -0.63
N ILE A 156 1.89 -2.45 0.00
CA ILE A 156 2.91 -1.52 0.48
C ILE A 156 4.08 -1.61 -0.47
N SER A 157 4.47 -0.48 -1.06
CA SER A 157 5.65 -0.37 -1.90
C SER A 157 6.63 0.60 -1.26
N GLN A 158 7.82 0.12 -0.91
CA GLN A 158 8.84 0.92 -0.25
C GLN A 158 10.24 0.47 -0.69
N GLY A 159 11.10 1.44 -1.03
CA GLY A 159 12.43 1.13 -1.57
C GLY A 159 12.33 0.34 -2.88
N SER A 160 12.99 -0.81 -2.94
CA SER A 160 13.05 -1.67 -4.13
C SER A 160 12.03 -2.81 -4.13
N GLY A 161 11.09 -2.85 -3.18
CA GLY A 161 10.17 -3.98 -3.04
C GLY A 161 8.72 -3.57 -2.77
N ALA A 162 7.81 -4.50 -3.03
CA ALA A 162 6.40 -4.36 -2.70
C ALA A 162 5.85 -5.67 -2.14
N TYR A 163 4.90 -5.59 -1.20
CA TYR A 163 4.22 -6.75 -0.63
C TYR A 163 2.77 -6.41 -0.28
N MET A 164 1.91 -7.43 -0.23
CA MET A 164 0.53 -7.27 0.21
C MET A 164 0.43 -7.26 1.73
N LYS A 165 -0.04 -6.16 2.30
CA LYS A 165 -0.36 -6.07 3.73
C LYS A 165 -1.72 -6.69 4.03
N TYR A 166 -2.70 -6.42 3.17
CA TYR A 166 -4.03 -7.02 3.25
C TYR A 166 -4.34 -7.72 1.92
N LYS A 167 -4.57 -9.03 2.00
CA LYS A 167 -4.81 -9.89 0.83
C LYS A 167 -6.24 -9.71 0.29
N PRO A 168 -6.46 -9.85 -1.04
CA PRO A 168 -7.80 -9.93 -1.60
C PRO A 168 -8.46 -11.27 -1.25
N LYS A 169 -9.77 -11.40 -1.48
CA LYS A 169 -10.43 -12.71 -1.34
C LYS A 169 -9.99 -13.60 -2.50
N PHE A 170 -9.27 -14.67 -2.18
CA PHE A 170 -8.79 -15.68 -3.11
C PHE A 170 -8.59 -16.97 -2.30
N VAL A 171 -9.34 -18.00 -2.63
CA VAL A 171 -9.33 -19.28 -1.89
C VAL A 171 -9.34 -20.40 -2.92
N ILE A 172 -8.42 -21.34 -2.74
CA ILE A 172 -8.39 -22.58 -3.51
C ILE A 172 -8.66 -23.72 -2.55
N GLU A 173 -9.63 -24.56 -2.90
CA GLU A 173 -9.97 -25.76 -2.13
C GLU A 173 -9.83 -26.99 -3.02
N ASN A 174 -9.16 -28.01 -2.50
CA ASN A 174 -9.18 -29.34 -3.10
C ASN A 174 -10.50 -30.03 -2.75
N VAL A 175 -11.30 -30.30 -3.78
CA VAL A 175 -12.58 -30.99 -3.71
C VAL A 175 -12.53 -32.34 -4.43
N SER A 176 -11.32 -32.89 -4.63
CA SER A 176 -11.11 -34.26 -5.10
C SER A 176 -11.81 -35.26 -4.18
N SER A 177 -12.34 -36.34 -4.75
CA SER A 177 -12.90 -37.42 -3.94
C SER A 177 -11.78 -38.20 -3.27
N GLU A 178 -12.00 -38.62 -2.03
CA GLU A 178 -11.00 -39.40 -1.30
C GLU A 178 -10.73 -40.72 -2.04
N GLY A 179 -9.48 -40.97 -2.43
CA GLY A 179 -9.07 -42.15 -3.19
C GLY A 179 -9.27 -42.07 -4.70
N SER A 180 -9.63 -40.91 -5.28
CA SER A 180 -9.62 -40.72 -6.73
C SER A 180 -8.27 -40.21 -7.22
N ASP A 181 -7.79 -40.73 -8.36
CA ASP A 181 -6.64 -40.18 -9.09
C ASP A 181 -6.97 -38.86 -9.84
N GLU A 182 -8.21 -38.37 -9.71
CA GLU A 182 -8.68 -37.14 -10.35
C GLU A 182 -8.60 -35.95 -9.39
N TYR A 183 -7.77 -34.97 -9.74
CA TYR A 183 -7.75 -33.68 -9.07
C TYR A 183 -8.98 -32.87 -9.46
N ASN A 184 -9.61 -32.22 -8.48
CA ASN A 184 -10.74 -31.34 -8.68
C ASN A 184 -10.62 -30.15 -7.75
N TYR A 185 -10.52 -28.94 -8.30
CA TYR A 185 -10.34 -27.72 -7.50
C TYR A 185 -11.53 -26.78 -7.59
N SER A 186 -11.85 -26.18 -6.44
CA SER A 186 -12.79 -25.07 -6.32
C SER A 186 -12.00 -23.79 -6.10
N LEU A 187 -12.20 -22.79 -6.97
CA LEU A 187 -11.57 -21.47 -6.87
C LEU A 187 -12.64 -20.44 -6.50
N GLU A 188 -12.43 -19.73 -5.40
CA GLU A 188 -13.22 -18.56 -5.01
C GLU A 188 -12.37 -17.29 -5.05
N LEU A 189 -12.83 -16.25 -5.77
CA LEU A 189 -12.12 -14.97 -5.84
C LEU A 189 -13.04 -13.75 -5.86
N SER A 190 -12.55 -12.60 -5.43
CA SER A 190 -13.26 -11.32 -5.53
C SER A 190 -12.44 -10.32 -6.34
N LEU A 191 -13.07 -9.72 -7.35
CA LEU A 191 -12.51 -8.67 -8.19
C LEU A 191 -13.24 -7.36 -7.92
N ILE A 192 -12.47 -6.30 -7.71
CA ILE A 192 -12.99 -4.98 -7.37
C ILE A 192 -12.53 -3.98 -8.42
N THR A 193 -13.50 -3.43 -9.15
CA THR A 193 -13.32 -2.34 -10.09
C THR A 193 -13.56 -1.01 -9.40
N ILE A 194 -12.64 -0.06 -9.56
CA ILE A 194 -12.81 1.32 -9.11
C ILE A 194 -13.13 2.19 -10.32
N TYR A 195 -14.26 2.85 -10.23
CA TYR A 195 -14.79 3.78 -11.22
C TYR A 195 -14.83 5.20 -10.62
N GLY A 196 -14.75 6.22 -11.46
CA GLY A 196 -14.75 7.62 -11.03
C GLY A 196 -13.90 8.47 -11.96
N ASP A 197 -13.56 9.66 -11.49
CA ASP A 197 -12.59 10.54 -12.16
C ASP A 197 -11.20 10.29 -11.60
N THR A 198 -10.18 10.44 -12.45
CA THR A 198 -8.80 10.49 -11.99
C THR A 198 -8.60 11.78 -11.20
N VAL A 199 -8.40 11.64 -9.90
CA VAL A 199 -8.21 12.76 -8.98
C VAL A 199 -6.94 12.55 -8.20
N THR A 200 -6.08 13.57 -8.17
CA THR A 200 -4.88 13.60 -7.34
C THR A 200 -4.92 14.84 -6.47
N LYS A 201 -4.74 14.66 -5.16
CA LYS A 201 -4.60 15.74 -4.18
C LYS A 201 -3.27 15.58 -3.45
N SER A 202 -2.51 16.67 -3.38
CA SER A 202 -1.25 16.71 -2.66
C SER A 202 -1.36 17.57 -1.41
N SER A 203 -0.66 17.19 -0.35
CA SER A 203 -0.56 18.01 0.85
C SER A 203 0.83 17.91 1.46
N ALA A 204 1.35 19.05 1.90
CA ALA A 204 2.58 19.14 2.70
C ALA A 204 2.27 19.45 4.17
N GLU A 205 0.99 19.55 4.54
CA GLU A 205 0.56 19.86 5.91
C GLU A 205 -0.20 18.69 6.51
N LYS A 206 -0.30 18.67 7.85
CA LYS A 206 -1.13 17.70 8.55
C LYS A 206 -2.60 17.98 8.23
N ASN A 207 -3.11 17.30 7.22
CA ASN A 207 -4.51 17.33 6.81
C ASN A 207 -5.07 15.90 6.67
N VAL A 208 -6.39 15.81 6.63
CA VAL A 208 -7.13 14.58 6.36
C VAL A 208 -7.87 14.79 5.05
N LEU A 209 -7.71 13.84 4.12
CA LEU A 209 -8.53 13.78 2.91
C LEU A 209 -9.57 12.68 3.06
N GLY A 210 -10.79 12.98 2.65
CA GLY A 210 -11.87 12.02 2.64
C GLY A 210 -11.88 11.24 1.35
N VAL A 211 -11.78 9.92 1.43
CA VAL A 211 -12.15 9.04 0.30
C VAL A 211 -13.60 8.63 0.47
N ILE A 212 -14.43 9.03 -0.48
CA ILE A 212 -15.83 8.63 -0.52
C ILE A 212 -15.97 7.44 -1.47
N THR A 213 -16.51 6.33 -0.96
CA THR A 213 -16.77 5.14 -1.77
C THR A 213 -18.25 4.77 -1.77
N LYS A 214 -18.78 4.45 -2.94
CA LYS A 214 -20.17 4.00 -3.12
C LYS A 214 -20.19 2.72 -3.96
N ILE A 215 -20.90 1.69 -3.52
CA ILE A 215 -21.13 0.51 -4.36
C ILE A 215 -22.13 0.87 -5.46
N VAL A 216 -21.74 0.59 -6.70
CA VAL A 216 -22.60 0.72 -7.88
C VAL A 216 -23.25 -0.62 -8.19
N SER A 217 -22.48 -1.70 -8.13
CA SER A 217 -22.94 -3.05 -8.38
C SER A 217 -22.04 -4.04 -7.65
N SER A 218 -22.61 -5.10 -7.10
CA SER A 218 -21.86 -6.27 -6.65
C SER A 218 -22.62 -7.51 -7.04
N ARG A 219 -21.99 -8.38 -7.83
CA ARG A 219 -22.59 -9.60 -8.36
C ARG A 219 -21.66 -10.77 -8.12
N GLU A 220 -22.24 -11.85 -7.64
CA GLU A 220 -21.56 -13.12 -7.53
C GLU A 220 -22.01 -14.01 -8.68
N GLN A 221 -21.05 -14.66 -9.32
CA GLN A 221 -21.27 -15.62 -10.38
C GLN A 221 -20.57 -16.91 -10.00
N VAL A 222 -21.31 -18.02 -10.09
CA VAL A 222 -20.80 -19.35 -9.80
C VAL A 222 -20.92 -20.17 -11.07
N TYR A 223 -19.79 -20.72 -11.51
CA TYR A 223 -19.66 -21.58 -12.67
C TYR A 223 -19.29 -22.98 -12.20
N THR A 224 -20.07 -23.97 -12.64
CA THR A 224 -19.67 -25.38 -12.56
C THR A 224 -19.10 -25.77 -13.91
N LEU A 225 -17.82 -26.12 -13.93
CA LEU A 225 -17.10 -26.52 -15.13
C LEU A 225 -17.25 -28.02 -15.28
N GLN A 226 -18.12 -28.45 -16.19
CA GLN A 226 -18.26 -29.87 -16.51
C GLN A 226 -17.08 -30.30 -17.40
N ARG A 227 -16.47 -31.45 -17.11
CA ARG A 227 -15.58 -32.12 -18.07
C ARG A 227 -16.45 -32.69 -19.18
N LEU A 228 -16.15 -32.40 -20.45
CA LEU A 228 -16.80 -33.08 -21.55
C LEU A 228 -16.33 -34.54 -21.55
N THR A 229 -17.28 -35.48 -21.58
CA THR A 229 -17.10 -36.93 -21.34
C THR A 229 -16.29 -37.66 -22.42
N LEU A 230 -15.69 -36.95 -23.38
CA LEU A 230 -15.00 -37.52 -24.55
C LEU A 230 -13.50 -37.23 -24.48
N GLY A 231 -12.81 -37.83 -23.50
CA GLY A 231 -11.35 -37.91 -23.47
C GLY A 231 -10.58 -36.58 -23.46
N GLY A 232 -11.25 -35.47 -23.14
CA GLY A 232 -10.69 -34.12 -23.14
C GLY A 232 -10.14 -33.72 -21.77
N ASP A 233 -8.84 -33.43 -21.74
CA ASP A 233 -8.16 -32.28 -21.13
C ASP A 233 -8.72 -31.58 -19.87
N ALA A 234 -7.79 -31.08 -19.04
CA ALA A 234 -8.10 -30.35 -17.81
C ALA A 234 -8.78 -28.99 -18.09
N ASN A 235 -9.93 -28.75 -17.45
CA ASN A 235 -10.53 -27.42 -17.31
C ASN A 235 -9.57 -26.50 -16.58
N TYR A 236 -9.38 -25.28 -17.07
CA TYR A 236 -8.50 -24.32 -16.43
C TYR A 236 -9.17 -22.96 -16.24
N VAL A 237 -8.74 -22.27 -15.19
CA VAL A 237 -9.02 -20.87 -14.97
C VAL A 237 -7.70 -20.11 -15.01
N ASN A 238 -7.64 -19.06 -15.83
CA ASN A 238 -6.52 -18.14 -15.89
C ASN A 238 -6.99 -16.74 -15.49
N LEU A 239 -6.36 -16.20 -14.45
CA LEU A 239 -6.52 -14.83 -13.99
C LEU A 239 -5.30 -14.02 -14.41
N THR A 240 -5.49 -12.99 -15.22
CA THR A 240 -4.44 -12.03 -15.60
C THR A 240 -4.75 -10.66 -15.03
N ILE A 241 -3.82 -10.08 -14.27
CA ILE A 241 -3.95 -8.77 -13.63
C ILE A 241 -2.86 -7.85 -14.20
N VAL A 242 -3.27 -6.74 -14.81
CA VAL A 242 -2.36 -5.64 -15.18
C VAL A 242 -2.09 -4.82 -13.92
N THR A 243 -0.83 -4.70 -13.53
CA THR A 243 -0.41 -4.00 -12.30
C THR A 243 1.07 -3.63 -12.37
N LYS A 244 1.44 -2.51 -11.75
CA LYS A 244 2.84 -2.11 -11.56
C LYS A 244 3.51 -2.83 -10.38
N TYR A 245 2.73 -3.58 -9.59
CA TYR A 245 3.17 -4.23 -8.36
C TYR A 245 3.20 -5.75 -8.52
N THR A 246 3.72 -6.24 -9.64
CA THR A 246 3.78 -7.67 -9.99
C THR A 246 4.49 -8.51 -8.92
N ASP A 247 5.54 -7.97 -8.28
CA ASP A 247 6.24 -8.63 -7.17
C ASP A 247 5.32 -8.93 -5.97
N ALA A 248 4.43 -8.00 -5.62
CA ALA A 248 3.51 -8.17 -4.50
C ALA A 248 2.47 -9.25 -4.80
N TRP A 249 1.95 -9.28 -6.03
CA TRP A 249 1.03 -10.32 -6.49
C TRP A 249 1.71 -11.69 -6.61
N LEU A 250 2.95 -11.72 -7.09
CA LEU A 250 3.74 -12.95 -7.20
C LEU A 250 3.99 -13.56 -5.82
N GLY A 251 4.42 -12.74 -4.85
CA GLY A 251 4.58 -13.17 -3.46
C GLY A 251 3.27 -13.71 -2.89
N PHE A 252 2.17 -12.98 -3.09
CA PHE A 252 0.85 -13.41 -2.64
C PHE A 252 0.40 -14.76 -3.21
N PHE A 253 0.53 -14.96 -4.53
CA PHE A 253 0.14 -16.24 -5.14
C PHE A 253 1.01 -17.39 -4.64
N LYS A 254 2.34 -17.18 -4.54
CA LYS A 254 3.25 -18.20 -3.99
C LYS A 254 2.91 -18.58 -2.56
N ASP A 255 2.66 -17.59 -1.70
CA ASP A 255 2.27 -17.83 -0.31
C ASP A 255 0.96 -18.62 -0.24
N THR A 256 -0.05 -18.19 -1.01
CA THR A 256 -1.37 -18.85 -1.03
C THR A 256 -1.30 -20.30 -1.52
N LEU A 257 -0.44 -20.58 -2.51
CA LEU A 257 -0.28 -21.92 -3.06
C LEU A 257 0.53 -22.85 -2.13
N SER A 258 1.50 -22.28 -1.40
CA SER A 258 2.24 -23.02 -0.39
C SER A 258 1.35 -23.50 0.76
N GLU A 259 0.27 -22.76 1.03
CA GLU A 259 -0.74 -23.11 2.03
C GLU A 259 -1.75 -24.16 1.51
N SER A 260 -1.95 -24.28 0.19
CA SER A 260 -3.00 -25.13 -0.40
C SER A 260 -2.57 -26.58 -0.72
N ASN A 261 -1.33 -26.97 -0.47
CA ASN A 261 -0.80 -28.33 -0.76
C ASN A 261 -1.07 -28.81 -2.19
N LEU A 262 -1.03 -27.90 -3.18
CA LEU A 262 -1.26 -28.24 -4.58
C LEU A 262 0.01 -28.82 -5.22
N PRO A 263 -0.11 -29.84 -6.08
CA PRO A 263 0.99 -30.27 -6.94
C PRO A 263 1.48 -29.15 -7.86
N ASP A 264 2.78 -29.14 -8.17
CA ASP A 264 3.40 -28.07 -8.98
C ASP A 264 2.92 -28.02 -10.45
N ASP A 265 2.36 -29.12 -10.97
CA ASP A 265 1.78 -29.20 -12.32
C ASP A 265 0.34 -28.67 -12.41
N GLU A 266 -0.29 -28.42 -11.26
CA GLU A 266 -1.68 -27.95 -11.19
C GLU A 266 -1.81 -26.44 -11.35
N TYR A 267 -0.71 -25.69 -11.22
CA TYR A 267 -0.73 -24.25 -11.37
C TYR A 267 0.46 -23.73 -12.16
N SER A 268 0.30 -22.53 -12.72
CA SER A 268 1.44 -21.76 -13.22
C SER A 268 1.25 -20.28 -12.92
N ILE A 269 2.35 -19.63 -12.52
CA ILE A 269 2.40 -18.20 -12.30
C ILE A 269 3.54 -17.64 -13.14
N TYR A 270 3.26 -16.61 -13.94
CA TYR A 270 4.28 -15.92 -14.69
C TYR A 270 3.98 -14.44 -14.80
N VAL A 271 5.05 -13.65 -14.83
CA VAL A 271 4.99 -12.20 -15.05
C VAL A 271 5.12 -11.96 -16.55
N ILE A 272 4.24 -11.15 -17.10
CA ILE A 272 4.20 -10.76 -18.51
C ILE A 272 4.66 -9.30 -18.59
N ASP A 273 5.76 -9.07 -19.30
CA ASP A 273 6.33 -7.75 -19.60
C ASP A 273 6.59 -6.83 -18.38
N GLY A 274 6.65 -7.39 -17.17
CA GLY A 274 6.85 -6.65 -15.92
C GLY A 274 5.63 -5.88 -15.40
N GLU A 275 4.60 -5.70 -16.22
CA GLU A 275 3.40 -4.91 -15.92
C GLU A 275 2.12 -5.75 -15.80
N SER A 276 2.24 -7.07 -15.89
CA SER A 276 1.12 -7.98 -15.75
C SER A 276 1.54 -9.28 -15.08
N ILE A 277 0.63 -9.89 -14.35
CA ILE A 277 0.81 -11.21 -13.75
C ILE A 277 -0.33 -12.13 -14.15
N SER A 278 0.00 -13.35 -14.55
CA SER A 278 -0.96 -14.39 -14.89
C SER A 278 -0.84 -15.53 -13.90
N PHE A 279 -1.98 -15.95 -13.36
CA PHE A 279 -2.16 -17.13 -12.53
C PHE A 279 -3.08 -18.09 -13.26
N ARG A 280 -2.63 -19.31 -13.52
CA ARG A 280 -3.43 -20.39 -14.10
C ARG A 280 -3.56 -21.51 -13.08
N LEU A 281 -4.79 -22.01 -12.91
CA LEU A 281 -5.13 -23.22 -12.16
C LEU A 281 -5.76 -24.22 -13.11
N ASN A 282 -5.22 -25.45 -13.15
CA ASN A 282 -5.77 -26.57 -13.90
C ASN A 282 -6.81 -27.32 -13.05
N HIS A 283 -7.49 -28.29 -13.67
CA HIS A 283 -8.53 -29.13 -13.07
C HIS A 283 -9.55 -28.38 -12.21
N THR A 284 -9.92 -27.16 -12.62
CA THR A 284 -10.93 -26.38 -11.90
C THR A 284 -12.32 -26.89 -12.26
N VAL A 285 -13.09 -27.32 -11.26
CA VAL A 285 -14.48 -27.81 -11.44
C VAL A 285 -15.52 -26.82 -10.98
N ARG A 286 -15.14 -25.92 -10.07
CA ARG A 286 -16.01 -24.88 -9.55
C ARG A 286 -15.25 -23.56 -9.50
N LEU A 287 -15.85 -22.54 -10.09
CA LEU A 287 -15.36 -21.17 -10.02
C LEU A 287 -16.46 -20.30 -9.43
N ALA A 288 -16.25 -19.78 -8.23
CA ALA A 288 -17.07 -18.72 -7.67
C ALA A 288 -16.29 -17.42 -7.77
N PHE A 289 -16.79 -16.44 -8.51
CA PHE A 289 -16.20 -15.12 -8.49
C PHE A 289 -17.22 -14.04 -8.19
N ARG A 290 -16.79 -13.06 -7.41
CA ARG A 290 -17.56 -11.86 -7.11
C ARG A 290 -16.95 -10.68 -7.83
N GLN A 291 -17.74 -10.04 -8.68
CA GLN A 291 -17.37 -8.77 -9.30
C GLN A 291 -18.08 -7.63 -8.57
N SER A 292 -17.31 -6.68 -8.06
CA SER A 292 -17.85 -5.47 -7.42
C SER A 292 -17.34 -4.21 -8.11
N ILE A 293 -18.24 -3.28 -8.40
CA ILE A 293 -17.95 -1.98 -9.00
C ILE A 293 -18.20 -0.92 -7.93
N ILE A 294 -17.17 -0.13 -7.66
CA ILE A 294 -17.17 0.91 -6.64
C ILE A 294 -16.91 2.24 -7.33
N LEU A 295 -17.77 3.23 -7.09
CA LEU A 295 -17.49 4.62 -7.40
C LEU A 295 -16.66 5.23 -6.27
N ALA A 296 -15.50 5.79 -6.59
CA ALA A 296 -14.64 6.48 -5.65
C ALA A 296 -14.48 7.95 -6.02
N THR A 297 -14.56 8.85 -5.03
CA THR A 297 -14.28 10.28 -5.16
C THR A 297 -13.48 10.78 -3.94
N MET A 298 -12.88 11.98 -4.04
CA MET A 298 -12.14 12.60 -2.93
C MET A 298 -12.72 13.94 -2.52
N GLU A 299 -12.82 14.18 -1.21
CA GLU A 299 -13.20 15.45 -0.59
C GLU A 299 -12.04 16.02 0.25
#